data_AF-A0A920EQ59-F1
#
_entry.id   AF-A0A920EQ59-F1
#
_cell.length_a   1.000
_cell.length_b   1.000
_cell.length_c   1.000
_cell.angle_alpha   90.00
_cell.angle_beta   90.00
_cell.angle_gamma   90.00
#
_symmetry.space_group_name_H-M   'P 1'
#
loop_
_entity.id
_entity.type
_entity.pdbx_description
1 polymer ?
#
loop_
_entity_poly.entity_id
_entity_poly.type
_entity_poly.pdbx_seq_one_letter_code
_entity_poly.pdbx_strand_id
1 'polypeptide(L)'
;MKITASNTQQVTQNLAKSTNQTFQEKMKVSDNPSFQERLGDGLRNVANVQQDAAELAKNFELGTENDIAKVMVSQQVSSLAFQLTLNVRNKALSAYKDIMNMPV
;
A
#
# COMPACT_ATOMS: atom_id res chain seq x y z
N MET A 1 -39.61 -14.37 -51.86
CA MET A 1 -39.50 -15.12 -50.58
C MET A 1 -38.01 -15.29 -50.24
N LYS A 2 -37.36 -14.29 -49.62
CA LYS A 2 -35.95 -14.34 -49.13
C LYS A 2 -35.73 -13.24 -48.05
N ILE A 3 -36.24 -13.42 -46.84
CA ILE A 3 -35.96 -12.50 -45.70
C ILE A 3 -36.00 -13.24 -44.36
N THR A 4 -35.06 -14.18 -44.09
CA THR A 4 -34.92 -14.71 -42.71
C THR A 4 -33.50 -15.16 -42.30
N ALA A 5 -32.46 -15.05 -43.14
CA ALA A 5 -31.12 -15.54 -42.77
C ALA A 5 -30.21 -14.52 -42.05
N SER A 6 -30.53 -13.22 -42.06
CA SER A 6 -29.60 -12.18 -41.60
C SER A 6 -29.80 -11.73 -40.15
N ASN A 7 -30.94 -12.04 -39.52
CA ASN A 7 -31.24 -11.55 -38.16
C ASN A 7 -30.71 -12.48 -37.06
N THR A 8 -30.52 -13.77 -37.36
CA THR A 8 -30.01 -14.77 -36.39
C THR A 8 -28.49 -14.71 -36.21
N GLN A 9 -27.76 -14.10 -37.15
CA GLN A 9 -26.32 -13.84 -37.02
C GLN A 9 -26.01 -12.58 -36.20
N GLN A 10 -26.97 -11.65 -36.08
CA GLN A 10 -26.80 -10.44 -35.26
C GLN A 10 -27.01 -10.74 -33.77
N VAL A 11 -27.90 -11.68 -33.43
CA VAL A 11 -28.18 -12.07 -32.03
C VAL A 11 -27.00 -12.80 -31.38
N THR A 12 -26.28 -13.65 -32.13
CA THR A 12 -25.06 -14.33 -31.63
C THR A 12 -23.85 -13.40 -31.51
N GLN A 13 -23.77 -12.33 -32.32
CA GLN A 13 -22.69 -11.34 -32.24
C GLN A 13 -22.88 -10.31 -31.13
N ASN A 14 -24.12 -10.04 -30.72
CA ASN A 14 -24.43 -9.15 -29.59
C ASN A 14 -24.28 -9.85 -28.23
N LEU A 15 -24.45 -11.18 -28.16
CA LEU A 15 -24.26 -11.94 -26.93
C LEU A 15 -22.79 -12.05 -26.50
N ALA A 16 -21.85 -12.14 -27.46
CA ALA A 16 -20.40 -12.17 -27.20
C ALA A 16 -19.81 -10.80 -26.79
N LYS A 17 -20.44 -9.69 -27.20
CA LYS A 17 -20.01 -8.33 -26.81
C LYS A 17 -20.40 -8.00 -25.37
N SER A 18 -21.56 -8.50 -24.91
CA SER A 18 -22.01 -8.30 -23.54
C SER A 18 -21.15 -9.04 -22.51
N THR A 19 -20.52 -10.16 -22.89
CA THR A 19 -19.61 -10.89 -22.01
C THR A 19 -18.31 -10.12 -21.76
N ASN A 20 -17.78 -9.38 -22.74
CA ASN A 20 -16.55 -8.58 -22.58
C ASN A 20 -16.76 -7.24 -21.85
N GLN A 21 -17.98 -6.69 -21.82
CA GLN A 21 -18.28 -5.46 -21.08
C GLN A 21 -18.35 -5.69 -19.56
N THR A 22 -18.79 -6.86 -19.11
CA THR A 22 -18.86 -7.22 -17.67
C THR A 22 -17.48 -7.46 -17.04
N PHE A 23 -16.45 -7.79 -17.83
CA PHE A 23 -15.07 -7.95 -17.34
C PHE A 23 -14.30 -6.63 -17.22
N GLN A 24 -14.72 -5.55 -17.90
CA GLN A 24 -14.02 -4.27 -17.87
C GLN A 24 -14.46 -3.34 -16.73
N GLU A 25 -15.62 -3.56 -16.11
CA GLU A 25 -16.08 -2.72 -15.00
C GLU A 25 -15.44 -3.09 -13.65
N LYS A 26 -14.92 -4.33 -13.51
CA LYS A 26 -14.17 -4.77 -12.31
C LYS A 26 -12.68 -4.41 -12.32
N MET A 27 -12.20 -3.70 -13.35
CA MET A 27 -10.83 -3.17 -13.43
C MET A 27 -10.75 -1.65 -13.23
N LYS A 28 -11.81 -1.01 -12.70
CA LYS A 28 -11.57 0.25 -11.98
C LYS A 28 -10.80 -0.10 -10.72
N VAL A 29 -9.48 0.07 -10.79
CA VAL A 29 -8.55 0.08 -9.67
C VAL A 29 -9.28 0.68 -8.49
N SER A 30 -9.53 -0.15 -7.47
CA SER A 30 -10.15 0.29 -6.22
C SER A 30 -9.46 1.59 -5.79
N ASP A 31 -10.23 2.61 -5.44
CA ASP A 31 -9.78 3.92 -4.93
C ASP A 31 -9.01 3.82 -3.59
N ASN A 32 -8.55 2.62 -3.23
CA ASN A 32 -7.72 2.35 -2.10
C ASN A 32 -6.26 2.56 -2.51
N PRO A 33 -5.47 3.33 -1.74
CA PRO A 33 -4.06 3.54 -2.03
C PRO A 33 -3.35 2.20 -2.14
N SER A 34 -2.49 2.09 -3.15
CA SER A 34 -1.73 0.88 -3.43
C SER A 34 -0.86 0.50 -2.23
N PHE A 35 -0.51 -0.77 -2.11
CA PHE A 35 0.40 -1.23 -1.06
C PHE A 35 1.73 -0.45 -1.08
N GLN A 36 2.23 -0.12 -2.27
CA GLN A 36 3.46 0.66 -2.44
C GLN A 36 3.33 2.08 -1.89
N GLU A 37 2.19 2.75 -2.15
CA GLU A 37 1.92 4.08 -1.58
C GLU A 37 1.82 3.99 -0.06
N ARG A 38 1.07 3.02 0.47
CA ARG A 38 0.95 2.81 1.92
C ARG A 38 2.29 2.51 2.60
N LEU A 39 3.13 1.70 1.96
CA LEU A 39 4.47 1.41 2.45
C LEU A 39 5.35 2.65 2.41
N GLY A 40 5.32 3.40 1.31
CA GLY A 40 6.04 4.67 1.17
C GLY A 40 5.62 5.70 2.23
N ASP A 41 4.33 5.83 2.48
CA ASP A 41 3.79 6.72 3.51
C ASP A 41 4.13 6.24 4.92
N GLY A 42 4.12 4.92 5.16
CA GLY A 42 4.60 4.33 6.40
C GLY A 42 6.07 4.66 6.67
N LEU A 43 6.95 4.56 5.65
CA LEU A 43 8.36 4.91 5.77
C LEU A 43 8.57 6.40 6.04
N ARG A 44 7.82 7.27 5.36
CA ARG A 44 7.82 8.73 5.64
C ARG A 44 7.37 9.01 7.07
N ASN A 45 6.34 8.32 7.54
CA ASN A 45 5.87 8.47 8.91
C ASN A 45 6.94 8.07 9.94
N VAL A 46 7.69 6.99 9.71
CA VAL A 46 8.82 6.64 10.60
C VAL A 46 9.91 7.69 10.60
N ALA A 47 10.23 8.28 9.44
CA ALA A 47 11.18 9.38 9.35
C ALA A 47 10.70 10.62 10.13
N ASN A 48 9.41 10.95 10.03
CA ASN A 48 8.82 12.05 10.80
C ASN A 48 8.86 11.77 12.30
N VAL A 49 8.47 10.59 12.75
CA VAL A 49 8.54 10.21 14.17
C VAL A 49 9.97 10.25 14.71
N GLN A 50 10.96 9.87 13.90
CA GLN A 50 12.38 10.01 14.26
C GLN A 50 12.80 11.47 14.40
N GLN A 51 12.39 12.33 13.46
CA GLN A 51 12.67 13.76 13.47
C GLN A 51 12.01 14.44 14.69
N ASP A 52 10.74 14.14 14.96
CA ASP A 52 9.99 14.67 16.09
C ASP A 52 10.64 14.28 17.42
N ALA A 53 11.05 13.02 17.59
CA ALA A 53 11.77 12.58 18.79
C ALA A 53 13.09 13.34 19.00
N ALA A 54 13.86 13.56 17.92
CA ALA A 54 15.11 14.32 17.97
C ALA A 54 14.86 15.80 18.31
N GLU A 55 13.81 16.41 17.74
CA GLU A 55 13.43 17.79 18.04
C GLU A 55 12.97 17.94 19.48
N LEU A 56 12.13 17.02 19.99
CA LEU A 56 11.71 17.02 21.38
C LEU A 56 12.90 16.89 22.34
N ALA A 57 13.84 15.99 22.06
CA ALA A 57 15.05 15.83 22.85
C ALA A 57 15.87 17.13 22.88
N LYS A 58 16.06 17.76 21.71
CA LYS A 58 16.75 19.04 21.59
C LYS A 58 16.03 20.16 22.35
N ASN A 59 14.72 20.27 22.22
CA ASN A 59 13.92 21.30 22.90
C ASN A 59 13.95 21.13 24.42
N PHE A 60 14.04 19.88 24.89
CA PHE A 60 14.24 19.57 26.30
C PHE A 60 15.64 19.98 26.80
N GLU A 61 16.69 19.67 26.05
CA GLU A 61 18.07 20.10 26.36
C GLU A 61 18.20 21.62 26.40
N LEU A 62 17.46 22.32 25.54
CA LEU A 62 17.41 23.79 25.48
C LEU A 62 16.47 24.41 26.54
N GLY A 63 15.76 23.60 27.34
CA GLY A 63 14.81 24.07 28.34
C GLY A 63 13.57 24.78 27.77
N THR A 64 13.30 24.60 26.47
CA THR A 64 12.09 25.12 25.81
C THR A 64 10.89 24.20 26.07
N GLU A 65 11.14 22.91 26.27
CA GLU A 65 10.15 21.90 26.68
C GLU A 65 10.60 21.28 28.01
N ASN A 66 9.77 21.30 29.06
CA ASN A 66 10.15 20.76 30.38
C ASN A 66 9.63 19.33 30.62
N ASP A 67 8.86 18.78 29.68
CA ASP A 67 8.25 17.47 29.80
C ASP A 67 9.18 16.36 29.29
N ILE A 68 10.00 15.82 30.19
CA ILE A 68 10.85 14.67 29.90
C ILE A 68 10.04 13.41 29.54
N ALA A 69 8.84 13.24 30.08
CA ALA A 69 8.03 12.05 29.82
C ALA A 69 7.61 12.02 28.35
N LYS A 70 7.23 13.17 27.79
CA LYS A 70 6.90 13.29 26.37
C LYS A 70 8.08 12.95 25.45
N VAL A 71 9.29 13.40 25.78
CA VAL A 71 10.52 13.05 25.04
C VAL A 71 10.76 11.53 25.08
N MET A 72 10.70 10.93 26.27
CA MET A 72 10.94 9.50 26.45
C MET A 72 9.90 8.64 25.71
N VAL A 73 8.62 9.03 25.75
CA VAL A 73 7.57 8.34 25.00
C VAL A 73 7.84 8.46 23.49
N SER A 74 8.15 9.65 22.99
CA SER A 74 8.47 9.85 21.57
C SER A 74 9.67 9.01 21.12
N GLN A 75 10.73 8.96 21.93
CA GLN A 75 11.90 8.13 21.70
C GLN A 75 11.55 6.63 21.60
N GLN A 76 10.68 6.16 22.50
CA GLN A 76 10.23 4.77 22.53
C GLN A 76 9.36 4.42 21.31
N VAL A 77 8.45 5.32 20.94
CA VAL A 77 7.59 5.18 19.75
C VAL A 77 8.46 5.13 18.49
N SER A 78 9.44 6.03 18.36
CA SER A 78 10.41 6.05 17.26
C SER A 78 11.18 4.73 17.13
N SER A 79 11.69 4.21 18.25
CA SER A 79 12.43 2.95 18.29
C SER A 79 11.56 1.76 17.87
N LEU A 80 10.32 1.70 18.36
CA LEU A 80 9.37 0.65 18.01
C LEU A 80 8.96 0.72 16.51
N ALA A 81 8.69 1.92 16.01
CA ALA A 81 8.32 2.14 14.61
C ALA A 81 9.45 1.74 13.65
N PHE A 82 10.70 2.03 14.01
CA PHE A 82 11.87 1.59 13.26
C PHE A 82 12.03 0.06 13.26
N GLN A 83 11.88 -0.59 14.42
CA GLN A 83 11.92 -2.06 14.52
C GLN A 83 10.84 -2.71 13.65
N LEU A 84 9.61 -2.17 13.67
CA LEU A 84 8.53 -2.64 12.81
C LEU A 84 8.89 -2.52 11.33
N THR A 85 9.50 -1.40 10.93
CA THR A 85 9.96 -1.18 9.55
C THR A 85 11.00 -2.21 9.11
N LEU A 86 11.96 -2.53 9.98
CA LEU A 86 12.94 -3.59 9.70
C LEU A 86 12.27 -4.96 9.53
N ASN A 87 11.26 -5.28 10.36
CA ASN A 87 10.50 -6.51 10.22
C ASN A 87 9.76 -6.59 8.88
N VAL A 88 9.12 -5.50 8.45
CA VAL A 88 8.45 -5.42 7.15
C VAL A 88 9.45 -5.57 6.01
N ARG A 89 10.59 -4.88 6.07
CA ARG A 89 11.69 -5.00 5.10
C ARG A 89 12.16 -6.45 5.00
N ASN A 90 12.44 -7.10 6.13
CA ASN A 90 12.90 -8.47 6.17
C ASN A 90 11.87 -9.43 5.58
N LYS A 91 10.58 -9.24 5.91
CA LYS A 91 9.49 -10.04 5.34
C LYS A 91 9.37 -9.86 3.83
N ALA A 92 9.52 -8.63 3.32
CA ALA A 92 9.49 -8.35 1.89
C ALA A 92 10.66 -9.02 1.15
N LEU A 93 11.87 -8.98 1.72
CA LEU A 93 13.04 -9.67 1.17
C LEU A 93 12.84 -11.19 1.18
N SER A 94 12.28 -11.76 2.26
CA SER A 94 11.96 -13.18 2.32
C SER A 94 10.91 -13.57 1.27
N ALA A 95 9.83 -12.81 1.13
CA ALA A 95 8.80 -13.10 0.11
C ALA A 95 9.38 -13.09 -1.31
N TYR A 96 10.29 -12.16 -1.60
CA TYR A 96 11.01 -12.15 -2.88
C TYR A 96 11.87 -13.41 -3.06
N LYS A 97 12.62 -13.79 -2.02
CA LYS A 97 13.41 -15.03 -2.01
C LYS A 97 12.54 -16.28 -2.17
N ASP A 98 11.36 -16.32 -1.56
CA ASP A 98 10.43 -17.44 -1.63
C ASP A 98 9.88 -17.60 -3.05
N ILE A 99 9.54 -16.50 -3.72
CA ILE A 99 9.11 -16.51 -5.14
C ILE A 99 10.24 -17.06 -6.04
N MET A 100 11.50 -16.68 -5.79
CA MET A 100 12.63 -17.21 -6.58
C MET A 100 12.89 -18.70 -6.38
N ASN A 101 12.69 -19.20 -5.15
CA ASN A 101 12.97 -20.59 -4.81
C ASN A 101 11.77 -21.51 -5.03
N MET A 102 10.65 -20.98 -5.51
CA MET A 102 9.49 -21.79 -5.87
C MET A 102 9.85 -22.61 -7.11
N PRO A 103 9.83 -23.96 -7.05
CA PRO A 103 10.04 -24.77 -8.24
C PRO A 103 8.91 -24.49 -9.24
N VAL A 104 9.29 -24.24 -10.50
CA VAL A 104 8.36 -24.12 -11.63
C VAL A 104 7.69 -25.44 -11.97
#